data_AF-A0A2Z5ZVD5-F1
#
_entry.id   AF-A0A2Z5ZVD5-F1
#
_cell.length_a   1.000
_cell.length_b   1.000
_cell.length_c   1.000
_cell.angle_alpha   90.00
_cell.angle_beta   90.00
_cell.angle_gamma   90.00
#
_symmetry.space_group_name_H-M   'P 1'
#
loop_
_entity.id
_entity.type
_entity.pdbx_description
1 polymer ?
#
loop_
_entity_poly.entity_id
_entity_poly.type
_entity_poly.pdbx_seq_one_letter_code
_entity_poly.pdbx_strand_id
1 'polypeptide(L)' 'VVHLWVEGVWELIMAAMLAFVLIKVTGVDREVIEKWLYVIITLALVTGIIGTGHHYFWIGTPEYWQWWGSIFSA' A
#
# COMPACT_ATOMS: atom_id res chain seq x y z
N VAL A 1 3.80 -12.79 -5.93
CA VAL A 1 4.24 -13.20 -4.58
C VAL A 1 5.16 -12.15 -3.99
N VAL A 2 6.38 -11.94 -4.48
CA VAL A 2 7.33 -11.00 -3.86
C VAL A 2 6.74 -9.61 -3.58
N HIS A 3 6.29 -8.88 -4.59
CA HIS A 3 5.75 -7.52 -4.38
C HIS A 3 4.48 -7.52 -3.53
N LEU A 4 3.33 -7.93 -4.08
CA LEU A 4 2.05 -7.79 -3.37
C LEU A 4 1.92 -8.60 -2.07
N TRP A 5 2.53 -9.78 -1.99
CA TRP A 5 2.44 -10.57 -0.76
C TRP A 5 3.44 -10.06 0.28
N VAL A 6 4.71 -9.79 -0.07
CA VAL A 6 5.70 -9.36 0.94
C VAL A 6 5.52 -7.88 1.30
N GLU A 7 5.29 -7.02 0.32
CA GLU A 7 5.11 -5.59 0.57
C GLU A 7 3.68 -5.32 1.02
N GLY A 8 2.70 -5.62 0.16
CA GLY A 8 1.30 -5.28 0.41
C GLY A 8 0.70 -5.89 1.67
N VAL A 9 0.90 -7.19 1.94
CA VAL A 9 0.27 -7.81 3.13
C VAL A 9 0.92 -7.30 4.43
N TRP A 10 2.25 -7.19 4.47
CA TRP A 10 2.94 -6.77 5.68
C TRP A 10 2.66 -5.31 6.02
N GLU A 11 2.57 -4.42 5.03
CA GLU A 11 2.15 -3.04 5.22
C GLU A 11 0.77 -2.93 5.86
N LEU A 12 -0.21 -3.70 5.38
CA LEU A 12 -1.57 -3.68 5.93
C LEU A 12 -1.63 -4.20 7.38
N ILE A 13 -0.89 -5.28 7.68
CA ILE A 13 -0.80 -5.81 9.04
C ILE A 13 -0.17 -4.78 9.98
N MET A 14 0.94 -4.16 9.57
CA MET A 14 1.62 -3.14 10.37
C MET A 14 0.74 -1.90 10.57
N ALA A 15 0.02 -1.45 9.55
CA ALA A 15 -0.92 -0.33 9.66
C ALA A 15 -2.05 -0.63 10.64
N ALA A 16 -2.62 -1.85 10.61
CA ALA A 16 -3.65 -2.28 11.55
C ALA A 16 -3.12 -2.36 13.00
N MET A 17 -1.92 -2.90 13.19
CA MET A 17 -1.26 -2.94 14.50
C MET A 17 -0.97 -1.53 15.03
N LEU A 18 -0.47 -0.63 14.19
CA LEU A 18 -0.20 0.76 14.56
C LEU A 18 -1.49 1.49 14.94
N ALA A 19 -2.55 1.36 14.14
CA ALA A 19 -3.86 1.92 14.46
C ALA A 19 -4.40 1.42 15.79
N PHE A 20 -4.28 0.11 16.06
CA PHE A 20 -4.65 -0.47 17.35
C PHE A 20 -3.87 0.16 18.51
N VAL A 21 -2.54 0.27 18.40
CA VAL A 21 -1.71 0.88 19.44
C VAL A 21 -2.11 2.33 19.67
N LEU A 22 -2.26 3.13 18.61
CA LEU A 22 -2.63 4.54 18.71
C LEU A 22 -3.97 4.74 19.42
N ILE A 23 -4.99 3.92 19.10
CA ILE A 23 -6.29 3.95 19.78
C ILE A 23 -6.13 3.67 21.28
N LYS A 24 -5.21 2.78 21.66
CA LYS A 24 -5.04 2.36 23.06
C LYS A 24 -4.19 3.29 23.91
N VAL A 25 -3.28 4.05 23.31
CA VAL A 25 -2.28 4.82 24.09
C VAL A 25 -2.45 6.33 24.03
N THR A 26 -3.08 6.87 22.98
CA THR A 26 -3.08 8.33 22.74
C THR A 26 -4.32 9.05 23.26
N GLY A 27 -5.44 8.34 23.45
CA GLY A 27 -6.73 8.95 23.77
C GLY A 27 -7.41 9.67 22.60
N VAL A 28 -6.82 9.61 21.39
CA VAL A 28 -7.45 10.12 20.16
C VAL A 28 -8.69 9.27 19.83
N ASP A 29 -9.77 9.94 19.43
CA ASP A 29 -11.00 9.26 19.04
C ASP A 29 -10.76 8.22 17.94
N ARG A 30 -11.29 7.02 18.17
CA ARG A 30 -11.18 5.88 17.24
C ARG A 30 -11.59 6.25 15.82
N GLU A 31 -12.65 7.04 15.66
CA GLU A 31 -13.15 7.47 14.36
C GLU A 31 -12.08 8.21 13.54
N VAL A 32 -11.24 9.02 14.19
CA VAL A 32 -10.16 9.76 13.52
C VAL A 32 -9.10 8.80 13.01
N ILE A 33 -8.65 7.88 13.88
CA ILE A 33 -7.61 6.91 13.54
C ILE A 33 -8.09 5.96 12.43
N GLU A 34 -9.33 5.48 12.50
CA GLU A 34 -9.89 4.59 11.48
C GLU A 34 -10.04 5.28 10.12
N LYS A 35 -10.47 6.54 10.07
CA LYS A 35 -10.51 7.31 8.81
C LYS A 35 -9.14 7.39 8.16
N TRP A 36 -8.11 7.72 8.94
CA TRP A 36 -6.73 7.73 8.42
C TRP A 36 -6.25 6.35 7.99
N LEU A 37 -6.56 5.30 8.76
CA LEU A 37 -6.25 3.93 8.38
C LEU A 37 -6.86 3.56 7.03
N TYR A 38 -8.14 3.89 6.79
CA TYR A 38 -8.78 3.63 5.49
C TYR A 38 -8.13 4.39 4.34
N VAL A 39 -7.74 5.65 4.56
CA VAL A 39 -7.00 6.44 3.54
C VAL A 39 -5.67 5.77 3.23
N ILE A 40 -4.89 5.41 4.25
CA ILE A 40 -3.58 4.77 4.09
C ILE A 40 -3.71 3.43 3.35
N ILE A 41 -4.63 2.57 3.79
CA ILE A 41 -4.87 1.26 3.15
C ILE A 41 -5.26 1.44 1.68
N THR A 42 -6.13 2.40 1.38
CA THR A 42 -6.60 2.64 0.01
C THR A 42 -5.45 3.10 -0.88
N LEU A 43 -4.66 4.08 -0.41
CA LEU A 43 -3.53 4.59 -1.17
C LEU A 43 -2.48 3.49 -1.40
N ALA A 44 -2.08 2.78 -0.33
CA ALA A 44 -1.10 1.69 -0.42
C ALA A 44 -1.53 0.58 -1.37
N LEU A 45 -2.81 0.18 -1.34
CA LEU A 45 -3.33 -0.85 -2.24
C LEU A 45 -3.39 -0.37 -3.70
N VAL A 46 -3.91 0.83 -3.95
CA VAL A 46 -4.03 1.35 -5.32
C VAL A 46 -2.65 1.54 -5.96
N THR A 47 -1.70 2.12 -5.23
CA THR A 47 -0.34 2.32 -5.74
C THR A 47 0.42 1.01 -5.81
N GLY A 48 0.41 0.16 -4.79
CA GLY A 48 1.13 -1.12 -4.81
C GLY A 48 0.64 -2.11 -5.87
N ILE A 49 -0.69 -2.19 -6.11
CA ILE A 49 -1.25 -3.08 -7.14
C ILE A 49 -0.78 -2.68 -8.54
N ILE A 50 -0.86 -1.40 -8.88
CA ILE A 50 -0.45 -0.91 -10.21
C ILE A 50 1.08 -0.81 -10.30
N GLY A 51 1.72 -0.38 -9.21
CA GLY A 51 3.17 -0.21 -9.05
C GLY A 51 3.95 -1.53 -9.12
N THR A 52 3.30 -2.67 -8.89
CA THR A 52 3.87 -4.00 -9.24
C THR A 52 4.36 -4.04 -10.70
N GLY A 53 3.76 -3.23 -11.57
CA GLY A 53 4.15 -2.99 -12.96
C GLY A 53 5.62 -2.64 -13.19
N HIS A 54 6.32 -2.07 -12.20
CA HIS A 54 7.75 -1.76 -12.35
C HIS A 54 8.66 -2.99 -12.48
N HIS A 55 8.17 -4.17 -12.10
CA HIS A 55 8.86 -5.44 -12.33
C HIS A 55 8.71 -5.93 -13.78
N TYR A 56 7.84 -5.31 -14.56
CA TYR A 56 7.49 -5.75 -15.91
C TYR A 56 8.24 -5.02 -17.02
N PHE A 57 9.04 -4.01 -16.66
CA PHE A 57 9.73 -3.11 -17.59
C PHE A 57 10.55 -3.83 -18.66
N TRP A 58 11.23 -4.93 -18.34
CA TRP A 58 12.22 -5.55 -19.24
C TRP A 58 12.10 -7.06 -19.37
N ILE A 59 10.92 -7.62 -19.08
CA ILE A 59 10.66 -9.07 -19.18
C ILE A 59 9.76 -9.45 -20.37
N GLY A 60 9.60 -8.54 -21.34
CA GLY A 60 8.83 -8.77 -22.57
C GLY A 60 7.32 -8.50 -22.44
N THR A 61 6.89 -7.76 -21.42
CA THR A 61 5.49 -7.31 -21.31
C THR A 61 5.24 -6.06 -22.16
N PRO A 62 3.97 -5.68 -22.44
CA PRO A 62 3.65 -4.49 -23.22
C PRO A 62 4.22 -3.17 -22.66
N GLU A 63 4.59 -2.25 -23.56
CA GLU A 63 5.27 -0.99 -23.23
C GLU A 63 4.48 -0.06 -22.30
N TYR A 64 3.15 -0.16 -22.24
CA TYR A 64 2.35 0.68 -21.33
C TYR A 64 2.74 0.49 -19.86
N TRP A 65 3.34 -0.64 -19.50
CA TRP A 65 3.83 -0.87 -18.14
C TRP A 65 4.96 0.09 -17.76
N GLN A 66 5.75 0.59 -18.72
CA GLN A 66 6.74 1.63 -18.45
C GLN A 66 6.09 2.87 -17.83
N TRP A 67 4.91 3.26 -18.33
CA TRP A 67 4.18 4.41 -17.80
C TRP A 67 3.50 4.09 -16.46
N TRP A 68 2.70 3.02 -16.42
CA TRP A 68 1.93 2.66 -15.22
C TRP A 68 2.83 2.28 -14.05
N GLY A 69 3.84 1.44 -14.30
CA GLY A 69 4.82 1.06 -13.29
C GLY A 69 5.56 2.28 -12.76
N SER A 70 6.09 3.15 -13.63
CA SER A 70 6.86 4.32 -13.18
C SER A 70 6.04 5.32 -12.37
N ILE A 71 4.76 5.53 -12.70
CA ILE A 71 3.92 6.51 -11.99
C ILE A 71 3.48 5.98 -10.63
N PHE A 72 3.10 4.71 -10.54
CA PHE A 72 2.48 4.16 -9.34
C PHE A 72 3.48 3.51 -8.37
N SER A 73 4.75 3.34 -8.78
CA SER A 73 5.83 2.86 -7.90
C SER A 73 6.80 3.96 -7.44
N ALA A 74 6.59 5.21 -7.84
CA ALA A 74 7.35 6.38 -7.39
C ALA A 74 6.82 6.94 -6.06
#